data_AF-A0A921G1A4-F1
#
_entry.id   AF-A0A921G1A4-F1
#
_cell.length_a   1.000
_cell.length_b   1.000
_cell.length_c   1.000
_cell.angle_alpha   90.00
_cell.angle_beta   90.00
_cell.angle_gamma   90.00
#
_symmetry.space_group_name_H-M   'P 1'
#
loop_
_entity.id
_entity.type
_entity.pdbx_description
1 polymer ?
#
loop_
_entity_poly.entity_id
_entity_poly.type
_entity_poly.pdbx_seq_one_letter_code
_entity_poly.pdbx_strand_id
1 'polypeptide(L)'
;MKRLFLFILFIAALYFTKPYWEEPVSQYIDISFLEPVDEKIDALLTKESLDTAIHYISNTTDKVVSFLTSKTAEKEESIPTVEKPVLDKPVKTGFSIHNIELGSPEDKVTAELGQPKNHSMNEYGTEWFTYHDGYQNFVMVSFDEKRNVNAIYTNDDLISSTAGIKYGSLKSAVRETLGEPIKEIRKGLNIYILQESEGFDVFKSGETYTYVFYDLHQNEKVTAIQLISDSLEKRKTGIYAGGNTQLRNGFEQQLFDLTNAARVRHGLSSLKWESNVAITARKHSIDMAENDYFSHDNKQGKSPFDRMADDGVKFRGAGENLAYGQSSSIFAHEGLMNSEGHRENILLDSYSHLGTGVSFNEKLQPYYTENFLLK
;
A
#
# COMPACT_ATOMS: atom_id res chain seq x y z
N MET A 1 -34.83 -6.23 -2.95
CA MET A 1 -35.52 -6.56 -1.67
C MET A 1 -35.84 -8.05 -1.51
N LYS A 2 -36.71 -8.69 -2.32
CA LYS A 2 -37.05 -10.13 -2.14
C LYS A 2 -35.84 -11.10 -2.24
N ARG A 3 -34.89 -10.86 -3.13
CA ARG A 3 -33.66 -11.69 -3.28
C ARG A 3 -32.69 -11.54 -2.10
N LEU A 4 -32.54 -10.30 -1.59
CA LEU A 4 -31.73 -10.01 -0.41
C LEU A 4 -32.34 -10.66 0.84
N PHE A 5 -33.66 -10.59 0.99
CA PHE A 5 -34.38 -11.24 2.10
C PHE A 5 -34.26 -12.77 2.07
N LEU A 6 -34.43 -13.39 0.90
CA LEU A 6 -34.23 -14.84 0.71
C LEU A 6 -32.78 -15.27 1.00
N PHE A 7 -31.81 -14.43 0.68
CA PHE A 7 -30.40 -14.70 0.93
C PHE A 7 -30.01 -14.53 2.40
N ILE A 8 -30.56 -13.53 3.09
CA ILE A 8 -30.43 -13.40 4.55
C ILE A 8 -31.05 -14.60 5.25
N LEU A 9 -32.22 -15.07 4.80
CA LEU A 9 -32.85 -16.30 5.28
C LEU A 9 -31.96 -17.53 5.04
N PHE A 10 -31.25 -17.59 3.91
CA PHE A 10 -30.34 -18.67 3.59
C PHE A 10 -29.07 -18.66 4.45
N ILE A 11 -28.47 -17.49 4.70
CA ILE A 11 -27.31 -17.34 5.60
C ILE A 11 -27.71 -17.63 7.04
N ALA A 12 -28.86 -17.11 7.50
CA ALA A 12 -29.39 -17.42 8.82
C ALA A 12 -29.67 -18.93 8.94
N ALA A 13 -30.26 -19.56 7.92
CA ALA A 13 -30.45 -21.01 7.90
C ALA A 13 -29.13 -21.78 7.94
N LEU A 14 -28.11 -21.36 7.19
CA LEU A 14 -26.76 -21.95 7.24
C LEU A 14 -26.13 -21.84 8.62
N TYR A 15 -26.22 -20.66 9.26
CA TYR A 15 -25.70 -20.41 10.60
C TYR A 15 -26.46 -21.22 11.68
N PHE A 16 -27.80 -21.22 11.66
CA PHE A 16 -28.60 -21.99 12.63
C PHE A 16 -28.54 -23.51 12.42
N THR A 17 -28.24 -23.96 11.20
CA THR A 17 -28.04 -25.38 10.91
C THR A 17 -26.59 -25.83 11.09
N LYS A 18 -25.65 -24.89 11.28
CA LYS A 18 -24.21 -25.13 11.46
C LYS A 18 -23.87 -26.25 12.46
N PRO A 19 -24.50 -26.32 13.66
CA PRO A 19 -24.22 -27.39 14.63
C PRO A 19 -24.51 -28.82 14.13
N TYR A 20 -25.26 -28.96 13.04
CA TYR A 20 -25.68 -30.26 12.49
C TYR A 20 -24.81 -30.75 11.32
N TRP A 21 -23.93 -29.90 10.78
CA TRP A 21 -23.09 -30.25 9.62
C TRP A 21 -21.62 -29.83 9.74
N GLU A 22 -21.27 -28.95 10.67
CA GLU A 22 -19.90 -28.43 10.84
C GLU A 22 -18.87 -29.53 11.12
N GLU A 23 -19.15 -30.42 12.09
CA GLU A 23 -18.25 -31.51 12.47
C GLU A 23 -18.10 -32.58 11.36
N PRO A 24 -19.16 -33.03 10.66
CA PRO A 24 -19.02 -33.92 9.50
C PRO A 24 -18.23 -33.32 8.33
N VAL A 25 -18.33 -32.01 8.08
CA VAL A 25 -17.75 -31.35 6.90
C VAL A 25 -16.30 -30.90 7.13
N SER A 26 -15.96 -30.50 8.36
CA SER A 26 -14.59 -30.08 8.74
C SER A 26 -13.53 -31.17 8.56
N GLN A 27 -13.96 -32.44 8.48
CA GLN A 27 -13.09 -33.59 8.20
C GLN A 27 -12.61 -33.64 6.74
N TYR A 28 -13.30 -32.96 5.82
CA TYR A 28 -13.02 -33.02 4.38
C TYR A 28 -12.57 -31.68 3.79
N ILE A 29 -12.96 -30.57 4.41
CA ILE A 29 -12.67 -29.22 3.94
C ILE A 29 -12.32 -28.35 5.15
N ASP A 30 -11.25 -27.56 5.06
CA ASP A 30 -10.93 -26.55 6.07
C ASP A 30 -11.99 -25.45 6.06
N ILE A 31 -12.72 -25.34 7.16
CA ILE A 31 -13.84 -24.41 7.37
C ILE A 31 -13.47 -23.22 8.28
N SER A 32 -12.19 -23.05 8.63
CA SER A 32 -11.70 -21.91 9.44
C SER A 32 -12.04 -20.55 8.82
N PHE A 33 -12.31 -20.49 7.50
CA PHE A 33 -12.80 -19.29 6.81
C PHE A 33 -14.17 -18.79 7.33
N LEU A 34 -14.92 -19.60 8.07
CA LEU A 34 -16.21 -19.22 8.66
C LEU A 34 -16.05 -18.52 10.02
N GLU A 35 -14.94 -18.71 10.74
CA GLU A 35 -14.74 -18.13 12.08
C GLU A 35 -14.84 -16.59 12.11
N PRO A 36 -14.27 -15.84 11.14
CA PRO A 36 -14.42 -14.38 11.10
C PRO A 36 -15.86 -13.94 10.77
N VAL A 37 -16.66 -14.81 10.15
CA VAL A 37 -18.07 -14.54 9.84
C VAL A 37 -18.92 -14.76 11.08
N ASP A 38 -18.61 -15.79 11.87
CA ASP A 38 -19.34 -16.13 13.10
C ASP A 38 -19.20 -15.05 14.18
N GLU A 39 -17.98 -14.61 14.49
CA GLU A 39 -17.74 -13.56 15.51
C GLU A 39 -18.44 -12.23 15.18
N LYS A 40 -18.63 -11.95 13.89
CA LYS A 40 -19.22 -10.71 13.39
C LYS A 40 -20.74 -10.79 13.23
N ILE A 41 -21.31 -11.98 13.00
CA ILE A 41 -22.76 -12.21 13.09
C ILE A 41 -23.23 -12.07 14.55
N ASP A 42 -22.45 -12.57 15.51
CA ASP A 42 -22.75 -12.41 16.94
C ASP A 42 -22.70 -10.93 17.38
N ALA A 43 -21.75 -10.15 16.81
CA ALA A 43 -21.67 -8.71 17.02
C ALA A 43 -22.82 -7.90 16.37
N LEU A 44 -23.47 -8.43 15.33
CA LEU A 44 -24.64 -7.81 14.68
C LEU A 44 -25.94 -8.11 15.42
N LEU A 45 -26.09 -9.32 15.97
CA LEU A 45 -27.26 -9.70 16.77
C LEU A 45 -27.36 -8.92 18.09
N THR A 46 -26.27 -8.28 18.50
CA THR A 46 -26.16 -7.48 19.74
C THR A 46 -26.31 -5.97 19.52
N LYS A 47 -26.28 -5.45 18.28
CA LYS A 47 -26.42 -4.02 17.97
C LYS A 47 -27.79 -3.70 17.36
N GLU A 48 -28.45 -2.70 17.93
CA GLU A 48 -29.85 -2.33 17.66
C GLU A 48 -30.10 -1.54 16.33
N SER A 49 -29.08 -1.26 15.50
CA SER A 49 -29.26 -0.46 14.27
C SER A 49 -29.31 -1.31 12.99
N LEU A 50 -30.52 -1.45 12.46
CA LEU A 50 -30.81 -2.18 11.21
C LEU A 50 -30.02 -1.65 10.00
N ASP A 51 -29.74 -0.35 9.93
CA ASP A 51 -29.05 0.28 8.79
C ASP A 51 -27.54 -0.02 8.75
N THR A 52 -26.89 -0.05 9.92
CA THR A 52 -25.47 -0.44 10.04
C THR A 52 -25.30 -1.91 9.71
N ALA A 53 -26.28 -2.75 10.09
CA ALA A 53 -26.31 -4.15 9.76
C ALA A 53 -26.45 -4.38 8.25
N ILE A 54 -27.31 -3.62 7.54
CA ILE A 54 -27.52 -3.77 6.10
C ILE A 54 -26.27 -3.40 5.29
N HIS A 55 -25.59 -2.29 5.60
CA HIS A 55 -24.35 -1.90 4.93
C HIS A 55 -23.21 -2.90 5.19
N TYR A 56 -23.09 -3.37 6.42
CA TYR A 56 -22.11 -4.39 6.78
C TYR A 56 -22.39 -5.72 6.09
N ILE A 57 -23.65 -6.16 6.03
CA ILE A 57 -24.07 -7.37 5.33
C ILE A 57 -23.79 -7.24 3.84
N SER A 58 -24.01 -6.07 3.21
CA SER A 58 -23.68 -5.86 1.79
C SER A 58 -22.19 -6.06 1.51
N ASN A 59 -21.32 -5.45 2.31
CA ASN A 59 -19.87 -5.61 2.16
C ASN A 59 -19.42 -7.06 2.44
N THR A 60 -20.03 -7.73 3.41
CA THR A 60 -19.76 -9.15 3.70
C THR A 60 -20.29 -10.05 2.58
N THR A 61 -21.42 -9.72 1.96
CA THR A 61 -21.91 -10.47 0.78
C THR A 61 -20.99 -10.32 -0.41
N ASP A 62 -20.40 -9.15 -0.64
CA ASP A 62 -19.42 -8.97 -1.71
C ASP A 62 -18.12 -9.74 -1.44
N LYS A 63 -17.67 -9.81 -0.17
CA LYS A 63 -16.52 -10.63 0.25
C LYS A 63 -16.77 -12.14 0.09
N VAL A 64 -17.94 -12.64 0.52
CA VAL A 64 -18.30 -14.06 0.41
C VAL A 64 -18.55 -14.46 -1.04
N VAL A 65 -19.24 -13.62 -1.82
CA VAL A 65 -19.43 -13.85 -3.25
C VAL A 65 -18.09 -13.79 -3.97
N SER A 66 -17.20 -12.85 -3.66
CA SER A 66 -15.84 -12.79 -4.20
C SER A 66 -15.05 -14.07 -3.91
N PHE A 67 -15.06 -14.55 -2.66
CA PHE A 67 -14.39 -15.78 -2.25
C PHE A 67 -14.95 -17.03 -2.96
N LEU A 68 -16.27 -17.13 -3.11
CA LEU A 68 -16.90 -18.23 -3.83
C LEU A 68 -16.59 -18.15 -5.33
N THR A 69 -16.62 -16.95 -5.90
CA THR A 69 -16.34 -16.72 -7.32
C THR A 69 -14.88 -17.04 -7.64
N SER A 70 -13.93 -16.65 -6.78
CA SER A 70 -12.50 -16.95 -6.96
C SER A 70 -12.18 -18.44 -6.81
N LYS A 71 -12.89 -19.18 -5.94
CA LYS A 71 -12.78 -20.64 -5.86
C LYS A 71 -13.44 -21.39 -7.02
N THR A 72 -14.42 -20.78 -7.71
CA THR A 72 -15.11 -21.37 -8.88
C THR A 72 -14.55 -20.92 -10.22
N ALA A 73 -13.73 -19.86 -10.25
CA ALA A 73 -13.08 -19.39 -11.46
C ALA A 73 -12.08 -20.45 -11.94
N GLU A 74 -12.27 -20.92 -13.17
CA GLU A 74 -11.32 -21.78 -13.87
C GLU A 74 -9.95 -21.09 -13.91
N LYS A 75 -8.97 -21.70 -13.22
CA LYS A 75 -7.52 -21.60 -13.38
C LYS A 75 -7.08 -20.38 -14.24
N GLU A 76 -7.00 -19.21 -13.61
CA GLU A 76 -6.44 -18.01 -14.24
C GLU A 76 -5.07 -18.32 -14.86
N GLU A 77 -4.81 -17.75 -16.04
CA GLU A 77 -3.49 -17.78 -16.66
C GLU A 77 -2.47 -17.28 -15.63
N SER A 78 -1.57 -18.17 -15.19
CA SER A 78 -0.50 -17.82 -14.25
C SER A 78 0.27 -16.62 -14.80
N ILE A 79 0.35 -15.53 -14.03
CA ILE A 79 1.15 -14.35 -14.37
C ILE A 79 2.56 -14.85 -14.73
N PRO A 80 3.07 -14.58 -15.94
CA PRO A 80 4.40 -15.02 -16.33
C PRO A 80 5.44 -14.51 -15.33
N THR A 81 6.13 -15.42 -14.67
CA THR A 81 7.13 -15.05 -13.67
C THR A 81 8.36 -14.46 -14.35
N VAL A 82 8.74 -13.24 -13.97
CA VAL A 82 9.97 -12.60 -14.42
C VAL A 82 11.10 -13.11 -13.53
N GLU A 83 12.19 -13.55 -14.14
CA GLU A 83 13.35 -14.05 -13.40
C GLU A 83 13.95 -12.92 -12.54
N LYS A 84 14.27 -13.24 -11.29
CA LYS A 84 14.95 -12.30 -10.39
C LYS A 84 16.43 -12.20 -10.77
N PRO A 85 17.03 -10.99 -10.68
CA PRO A 85 18.46 -10.84 -10.92
C PRO A 85 19.26 -11.61 -9.86
N VAL A 86 20.47 -12.04 -10.24
CA VAL A 86 21.47 -12.44 -9.26
C VAL A 86 21.97 -11.18 -8.56
N LEU A 87 21.84 -11.15 -7.24
CA LEU A 87 22.23 -10.00 -6.44
C LEU A 87 23.69 -10.10 -5.99
N ASP A 88 24.48 -9.12 -6.41
CA ASP A 88 25.86 -8.96 -6.00
C ASP A 88 25.95 -8.31 -4.62
N LYS A 89 27.07 -8.51 -3.92
CA LYS A 89 27.34 -7.77 -2.68
C LYS A 89 27.69 -6.32 -3.03
N PRO A 90 27.09 -5.33 -2.37
CA PRO A 90 27.40 -3.92 -2.61
C PRO A 90 28.84 -3.60 -2.19
N VAL A 91 29.45 -2.65 -2.91
CA VAL A 91 30.87 -2.31 -2.76
C VAL A 91 31.06 -0.99 -2.03
N LYS A 92 30.16 -0.02 -2.21
CA LYS A 92 30.34 1.37 -1.73
C LYS A 92 29.44 1.72 -0.55
N THR A 93 28.14 1.46 -0.65
CA THR A 93 27.13 2.05 0.25
C THR A 93 26.59 1.09 1.30
N GLY A 94 27.12 -0.14 1.36
CA GLY A 94 26.68 -1.18 2.29
C GLY A 94 25.34 -1.84 1.93
N PHE A 95 24.50 -1.15 1.17
CA PHE A 95 23.26 -1.65 0.56
C PHE A 95 23.25 -1.39 -0.95
N SER A 96 22.61 -2.31 -1.69
CA SER A 96 22.16 -2.12 -3.07
C SER A 96 20.76 -2.68 -3.24
N ILE A 97 20.04 -2.12 -4.22
CA ILE A 97 18.76 -2.64 -4.70
C ILE A 97 18.94 -2.99 -6.16
N HIS A 98 18.72 -4.26 -6.53
CA HIS A 98 18.90 -4.73 -7.91
C HIS A 98 20.29 -4.33 -8.48
N ASN A 99 21.34 -4.55 -7.69
CA ASN A 99 22.74 -4.18 -8.02
C ASN A 99 23.00 -2.67 -8.24
N ILE A 100 22.03 -1.81 -7.93
CA ILE A 100 22.16 -0.35 -7.94
C ILE A 100 22.42 0.16 -6.53
N GLU A 101 23.49 0.96 -6.41
CA GLU A 101 23.91 1.63 -5.17
C GLU A 101 23.66 3.14 -5.27
N LEU A 102 23.52 3.84 -4.13
CA LEU A 102 23.53 5.31 -4.15
C LEU A 102 24.82 5.81 -4.79
N GLY A 103 24.72 6.87 -5.60
CA GLY A 103 25.81 7.42 -6.39
C GLY A 103 26.13 6.65 -7.67
N SER A 104 25.39 5.59 -8.01
CA SER A 104 25.51 4.95 -9.33
C SER A 104 25.11 5.94 -10.43
N PRO A 105 25.82 6.00 -11.57
CA PRO A 105 25.40 6.84 -12.68
C PRO A 105 24.15 6.27 -13.36
N GLU A 106 23.31 7.12 -13.93
CA GLU A 106 22.10 6.69 -14.64
C GLU A 106 22.38 5.68 -15.76
N ASP A 107 23.50 5.80 -16.48
CA ASP A 107 23.86 4.85 -17.54
C ASP A 107 23.99 3.42 -16.98
N LYS A 108 24.48 3.26 -15.74
CA LYS A 108 24.49 1.97 -15.05
C LYS A 108 23.06 1.52 -14.73
N VAL A 109 22.22 2.41 -14.22
CA VAL A 109 20.81 2.08 -13.93
C VAL A 109 20.09 1.62 -15.18
N THR A 110 20.30 2.30 -16.30
CA THR A 110 19.71 1.96 -17.60
C THR A 110 20.23 0.63 -18.13
N ALA A 111 21.52 0.32 -17.92
CA ALA A 111 22.10 -0.95 -18.32
C ALA A 111 21.53 -2.14 -17.54
N GLU A 112 21.26 -1.96 -16.23
CA GLU A 112 20.73 -3.02 -15.36
C GLU A 112 19.20 -3.15 -15.45
N LEU A 113 18.47 -2.03 -15.40
CA LEU A 113 17.02 -2.01 -15.26
C LEU A 113 16.26 -1.71 -16.56
N GLY A 114 16.98 -1.31 -17.62
CA GLY A 114 16.39 -0.83 -18.86
C GLY A 114 15.81 0.59 -18.74
N GLN A 115 14.82 0.89 -19.57
CA GLN A 115 14.15 2.21 -19.57
C GLN A 115 13.08 2.30 -18.48
N PRO A 116 12.92 3.47 -17.83
CA PRO A 116 11.89 3.65 -16.81
C PRO A 116 10.49 3.49 -17.42
N LYS A 117 9.59 2.87 -16.66
CA LYS A 117 8.17 2.69 -17.01
C LYS A 117 7.36 3.96 -16.78
N ASN A 118 7.68 4.70 -15.72
CA ASN A 118 7.04 5.97 -15.41
C ASN A 118 8.00 6.89 -14.63
N HIS A 119 7.61 8.15 -14.46
CA HIS A 119 8.27 9.09 -13.56
C HIS A 119 7.25 10.00 -12.87
N SER A 120 7.59 10.47 -11.67
CA SER A 120 6.69 11.30 -10.85
C SER A 120 7.44 12.19 -9.87
N MET A 121 6.98 13.42 -9.67
CA MET A 121 7.54 14.34 -8.68
C MET A 121 7.40 13.77 -7.25
N ASN A 122 8.45 13.93 -6.45
CA ASN A 122 8.53 13.41 -5.10
C ASN A 122 8.71 14.52 -4.05
N GLU A 123 8.64 14.13 -2.78
CA GLU A 123 8.69 14.98 -1.60
C GLU A 123 10.04 15.69 -1.39
N TYR A 124 11.05 15.37 -2.19
CA TYR A 124 12.37 15.99 -2.16
C TYR A 124 12.55 17.06 -3.25
N GLY A 125 11.52 17.34 -4.05
CA GLY A 125 11.63 18.25 -5.20
C GLY A 125 12.43 17.64 -6.35
N THR A 126 12.46 16.32 -6.42
CA THR A 126 13.08 15.51 -7.48
C THR A 126 12.05 14.54 -8.04
N GLU A 127 12.45 13.66 -8.96
CA GLU A 127 11.53 12.68 -9.54
C GLU A 127 11.90 11.26 -9.12
N TRP A 128 10.88 10.45 -8.83
CA TRP A 128 11.00 9.00 -8.80
C TRP A 128 10.75 8.44 -10.20
N PHE A 129 11.68 7.66 -10.72
CA PHE A 129 11.55 6.86 -11.93
C PHE A 129 11.26 5.40 -11.53
N THR A 130 10.20 4.80 -12.06
CA THR A 130 9.81 3.41 -11.76
C THR A 130 10.36 2.44 -12.79
N TYR A 131 10.86 1.30 -12.34
CA TYR A 131 11.39 0.22 -13.15
C TYR A 131 10.77 -1.10 -12.67
N HIS A 132 10.21 -1.87 -13.59
CA HIS A 132 9.63 -3.17 -13.33
C HIS A 132 9.25 -3.85 -14.65
N ASP A 133 8.97 -5.15 -14.61
CA ASP A 133 8.27 -5.85 -15.68
C ASP A 133 6.92 -6.36 -15.15
N GLY A 134 5.83 -5.69 -15.54
CA GLY A 134 4.49 -5.97 -14.98
C GLY A 134 4.43 -5.87 -13.45
N TYR A 135 5.09 -4.89 -12.84
CA TYR A 135 5.29 -4.69 -11.40
C TYR A 135 6.11 -5.79 -10.68
N GLN A 136 6.66 -6.77 -11.39
CA GLN A 136 7.69 -7.66 -10.86
C GLN A 136 9.06 -6.97 -10.90
N ASN A 137 9.92 -7.31 -9.94
CA ASN A 137 11.23 -6.68 -9.76
C ASN A 137 11.11 -5.15 -9.61
N PHE A 138 10.16 -4.69 -8.80
CA PHE A 138 9.83 -3.26 -8.69
C PHE A 138 10.90 -2.44 -7.99
N VAL A 139 11.38 -1.38 -8.67
CA VAL A 139 12.37 -0.44 -8.16
C VAL A 139 11.94 1.00 -8.49
N MET A 140 12.13 1.91 -7.54
CA MET A 140 12.02 3.36 -7.75
C MET A 140 13.39 4.00 -7.56
N VAL A 141 13.83 4.82 -8.52
CA VAL A 141 15.14 5.50 -8.47
C VAL A 141 14.96 7.00 -8.66
N SER A 142 15.70 7.80 -7.89
CA SER A 142 15.81 9.25 -8.10
C SER A 142 17.25 9.64 -8.38
N PHE A 143 17.43 10.72 -9.16
CA PHE A 143 18.73 11.18 -9.61
C PHE A 143 19.01 12.62 -9.15
N ASP A 144 20.29 12.92 -8.91
CA ASP A 144 20.76 14.28 -8.70
C ASP A 144 20.95 15.05 -10.01
N GLU A 145 21.38 16.30 -9.91
CA GLU A 145 21.64 17.19 -11.06
C GLU A 145 22.76 16.67 -11.98
N LYS A 146 23.61 15.76 -11.49
CA LYS A 146 24.68 15.10 -12.25
C LYS A 146 24.25 13.72 -12.77
N ARG A 147 22.97 13.36 -12.65
CA ARG A 147 22.40 12.07 -13.05
C ARG A 147 23.03 10.88 -12.32
N ASN A 148 23.40 11.07 -11.05
CA ASN A 148 23.75 9.97 -10.15
C ASN A 148 22.59 9.68 -9.21
N VAL A 149 22.41 8.41 -8.85
CA VAL A 149 21.35 7.97 -7.94
C VAL A 149 21.49 8.66 -6.59
N ASN A 150 20.49 9.44 -6.18
CA ASN A 150 20.44 10.10 -4.87
C ASN A 150 19.37 9.51 -3.94
N ALA A 151 18.47 8.70 -4.48
CA ALA A 151 17.52 7.92 -3.72
C ALA A 151 17.13 6.64 -4.47
N ILE A 152 16.84 5.57 -3.74
CA ILE A 152 16.36 4.31 -4.33
C ILE A 152 15.44 3.59 -3.34
N TYR A 153 14.39 2.94 -3.85
CA TYR A 153 13.41 2.19 -3.06
C TYR A 153 13.02 0.89 -3.77
N THR A 154 12.72 -0.15 -2.98
CA THR A 154 12.02 -1.36 -3.43
C THR A 154 11.19 -1.93 -2.30
N ASN A 155 10.05 -2.54 -2.64
CA ASN A 155 9.28 -3.44 -1.78
C ASN A 155 9.31 -4.89 -2.28
N ASP A 156 10.27 -5.22 -3.13
CA ASP A 156 10.50 -6.55 -3.67
C ASP A 156 11.79 -7.15 -3.07
N ASP A 157 11.98 -8.44 -3.28
CA ASP A 157 13.15 -9.18 -2.82
C ASP A 157 14.32 -8.98 -3.80
N LEU A 158 14.81 -7.74 -3.78
CA LEU A 158 15.92 -7.20 -4.57
C LEU A 158 17.00 -6.56 -3.68
N ILE A 159 16.91 -6.76 -2.37
CA ILE A 159 17.77 -6.12 -1.36
C ILE A 159 19.02 -6.97 -1.16
N SER A 160 20.19 -6.36 -1.36
CA SER A 160 21.49 -6.94 -1.01
C SER A 160 22.28 -5.99 -0.12
N SER A 161 22.95 -6.54 0.89
CA SER A 161 23.76 -5.75 1.83
C SER A 161 25.02 -6.47 2.27
N THR A 162 26.06 -5.71 2.64
CA THR A 162 27.27 -6.24 3.28
C THR A 162 26.98 -6.86 4.65
N ALA A 163 25.92 -6.39 5.29
CA ALA A 163 25.38 -6.84 6.57
C ALA A 163 24.57 -8.15 6.49
N GLY A 164 24.25 -8.65 5.28
CA GLY A 164 23.40 -9.83 5.11
C GLY A 164 21.91 -9.59 5.36
N ILE A 165 21.50 -8.34 5.58
CA ILE A 165 20.11 -7.90 5.58
C ILE A 165 19.56 -8.00 4.15
N LYS A 166 18.39 -8.62 4.03
CA LYS A 166 17.65 -8.82 2.78
C LYS A 166 16.15 -8.76 3.06
N TYR A 167 15.35 -8.88 2.01
CA TYR A 167 13.91 -9.07 2.18
C TYR A 167 13.63 -10.30 3.05
N GLY A 168 12.66 -10.18 3.96
CA GLY A 168 12.30 -11.23 4.91
C GLY A 168 13.24 -11.37 6.11
N SER A 169 14.32 -10.58 6.21
CA SER A 169 15.12 -10.49 7.45
C SER A 169 14.24 -10.01 8.61
N LEU A 170 14.51 -10.48 9.83
CA LEU A 170 13.77 -10.01 11.01
C LEU A 170 14.27 -8.63 11.44
N LYS A 171 13.37 -7.78 11.93
CA LYS A 171 13.70 -6.48 12.56
C LYS A 171 14.76 -6.60 13.65
N SER A 172 14.71 -7.64 14.47
CA SER A 172 15.72 -7.90 15.50
C SER A 172 17.12 -8.10 14.90
N ALA A 173 17.24 -8.85 13.81
CA ALA A 173 18.50 -9.06 13.10
C ALA A 173 19.00 -7.76 12.42
N VAL A 174 18.08 -6.94 11.92
CA VAL A 174 18.41 -5.61 11.38
C VAL A 174 19.04 -4.74 12.46
N ARG A 175 18.41 -4.63 13.64
CA ARG A 175 18.94 -3.82 14.76
C ARG A 175 20.22 -4.39 15.37
N GLU A 176 20.36 -5.72 15.43
CA GLU A 176 21.61 -6.36 15.84
C GLU A 176 22.78 -5.96 14.92
N THR A 177 22.50 -5.82 13.62
CA THR A 177 23.55 -5.59 12.62
C THR A 177 23.81 -4.10 12.35
N LEU A 178 22.77 -3.26 12.32
CA LEU A 178 22.87 -1.82 12.04
C LEU A 178 22.94 -0.95 13.30
N GLY A 179 22.70 -1.53 14.47
CA GLY A 179 22.62 -0.81 15.75
C GLY A 179 21.23 -0.22 16.01
N GLU A 180 21.19 0.80 16.85
CA GLU A 180 19.94 1.48 17.21
C GLU A 180 19.50 2.47 16.11
N PRO A 181 18.19 2.55 15.81
CA PRO A 181 17.68 3.54 14.87
C PRO A 181 17.91 4.96 15.40
N ILE A 182 18.14 5.89 14.47
CA ILE A 182 18.26 7.32 14.81
C ILE A 182 16.90 7.83 15.28
N LYS A 183 16.91 8.72 16.27
CA LYS A 183 15.68 9.34 16.82
C LYS A 183 15.42 10.75 16.31
N GLU A 184 16.37 11.31 15.59
CA GLU A 184 16.27 12.66 15.05
C GLU A 184 17.02 12.83 13.73
N ILE A 185 16.51 13.71 12.88
CA ILE A 185 17.16 14.16 11.66
C ILE A 185 17.34 15.66 11.76
N ARG A 186 18.58 16.13 11.59
CA ARG A 186 18.89 17.57 11.57
C ARG A 186 18.78 18.13 10.16
N LYS A 187 17.98 19.18 9.97
CA LYS A 187 17.88 19.91 8.69
C LYS A 187 18.11 21.39 8.92
N GLY A 188 19.28 21.86 8.53
CA GLY A 188 19.74 23.22 8.82
C GLY A 188 19.80 23.47 10.34
N LEU A 189 19.05 24.47 10.82
CA LEU A 189 18.92 24.80 12.24
C LEU A 189 17.84 23.98 12.97
N ASN A 190 17.01 23.25 12.24
CA ASN A 190 15.89 22.49 12.81
C ASN A 190 16.30 21.05 13.13
N ILE A 191 15.78 20.53 14.24
CA ILE A 191 15.89 19.12 14.61
C ILE A 191 14.50 18.51 14.52
N TYR A 192 14.37 17.48 13.69
CA TYR A 192 13.11 16.74 13.52
C TYR A 192 13.22 15.47 14.33
N ILE A 193 12.38 15.37 15.36
CA ILE A 193 12.26 14.15 16.16
C ILE A 193 11.48 13.15 15.32
N LEU A 194 12.09 11.99 15.06
CA LEU A 194 11.42 10.87 14.45
C LEU A 194 10.55 10.22 15.52
N GLN A 195 9.25 10.17 15.25
CA GLN A 195 8.34 9.43 16.11
C GLN A 195 8.72 7.94 16.05
N GLU A 196 8.82 7.29 17.20
CA GLU A 196 9.03 5.85 17.24
C GLU A 196 7.86 5.17 16.50
N SER A 197 8.21 4.40 15.49
CA SER A 197 7.28 3.68 14.63
C SER A 197 7.58 2.20 14.76
N GLU A 198 6.55 1.38 14.95
CA GLU A 198 6.74 -0.07 14.94
C GLU A 198 7.02 -0.57 13.51
N GLY A 199 6.44 0.08 12.50
CA GLY A 199 6.47 -0.37 11.11
C GLY A 199 7.71 0.02 10.31
N PHE A 200 8.60 0.87 10.82
CA PHE A 200 9.89 1.13 10.16
C PHE A 200 10.95 1.66 11.12
N ASP A 201 12.22 1.39 10.79
CA ASP A 201 13.39 1.99 11.42
C ASP A 201 14.14 2.89 10.44
N VAL A 202 14.86 3.88 10.98
CA VAL A 202 15.76 4.74 10.20
C VAL A 202 17.17 4.61 10.75
N PHE A 203 18.13 4.33 9.89
CA PHE A 203 19.55 4.28 10.22
C PHE A 203 20.32 5.32 9.42
N LYS A 204 21.38 5.86 10.02
CA LYS A 204 22.33 6.73 9.32
C LYS A 204 23.71 6.12 9.34
N SER A 205 24.25 5.87 8.15
CA SER A 205 25.64 5.42 7.97
C SER A 205 26.32 6.32 6.94
N GLY A 206 27.35 7.05 7.37
CA GLY A 206 28.02 8.05 6.54
C GLY A 206 27.04 9.08 5.93
N GLU A 207 26.97 9.10 4.61
CA GLU A 207 26.11 10.00 3.82
C GLU A 207 24.81 9.33 3.36
N THR A 208 24.36 8.26 4.01
CA THR A 208 23.15 7.52 3.64
C THR A 208 22.19 7.40 4.81
N TYR A 209 20.93 7.76 4.57
CA TYR A 209 19.79 7.39 5.41
C TYR A 209 19.16 6.13 4.84
N THR A 210 19.00 5.11 5.68
CA THR A 210 18.40 3.82 5.33
C THR A 210 17.12 3.66 6.11
N TYR A 211 15.98 3.69 5.43
CA TYR A 211 14.68 3.37 6.00
C TYR A 211 14.38 1.91 5.71
N VAL A 212 14.15 1.13 6.76
CA VAL A 212 13.79 -0.29 6.67
C VAL A 212 12.36 -0.45 7.13
N PHE A 213 11.48 -0.93 6.26
CA PHE A 213 10.06 -1.12 6.54
C PHE A 213 9.79 -2.57 6.90
N TYR A 214 8.93 -2.78 7.89
CA TYR A 214 8.60 -4.08 8.44
C TYR A 214 7.11 -4.38 8.32
N ASP A 215 6.80 -5.65 8.11
CA ASP A 215 5.43 -6.16 8.19
C ASP A 215 5.10 -6.61 9.61
N LEU A 216 4.26 -5.83 10.29
CA LEU A 216 3.82 -6.09 11.66
C LEU A 216 2.94 -7.34 11.80
N HIS A 217 2.43 -7.85 10.68
CA HIS A 217 1.55 -9.02 10.63
C HIS A 217 2.29 -10.26 10.11
N GLN A 218 3.58 -10.13 9.77
CA GLN A 218 4.44 -11.22 9.35
C GLN A 218 5.76 -11.27 10.16
N ASN A 219 5.65 -11.27 11.49
CA ASN A 219 6.79 -11.36 12.42
C ASN A 219 7.83 -10.25 12.25
N GLU A 220 7.39 -9.02 11.96
CA GLU A 220 8.27 -7.85 11.78
C GLU A 220 9.39 -8.10 10.77
N LYS A 221 9.07 -8.78 9.68
CA LYS A 221 10.01 -9.04 8.59
C LYS A 221 10.17 -7.82 7.70
N VAL A 222 11.39 -7.61 7.19
CA VAL A 222 11.70 -6.60 6.19
C VAL A 222 10.88 -6.85 4.93
N THR A 223 10.08 -5.86 4.52
CA THR A 223 9.29 -5.90 3.28
C THR A 223 9.74 -4.88 2.26
N ALA A 224 10.30 -3.76 2.70
CA ALA A 224 10.80 -2.72 1.83
C ALA A 224 12.01 -2.01 2.42
N ILE A 225 12.79 -1.36 1.55
CA ILE A 225 13.89 -0.50 1.97
C ILE A 225 13.93 0.75 1.09
N GLN A 226 14.19 1.90 1.69
CA GLN A 226 14.44 3.16 1.01
C GLN A 226 15.81 3.68 1.43
N LEU A 227 16.66 4.00 0.46
CA LEU A 227 17.95 4.65 0.68
C LEU A 227 17.87 6.09 0.18
N ILE A 228 18.22 7.05 1.02
CA ILE A 228 18.23 8.48 0.70
C ILE A 228 19.64 9.03 0.96
N SER A 229 20.21 9.76 0.00
CA SER A 229 21.49 10.44 0.23
C SER A 229 21.34 11.59 1.24
N ASP A 230 22.37 11.82 2.05
CA ASP A 230 22.37 12.90 3.04
C ASP A 230 22.23 14.28 2.39
N SER A 231 22.78 14.44 1.17
CA SER A 231 22.61 15.64 0.36
C SER A 231 21.16 15.88 -0.04
N LEU A 232 20.41 14.83 -0.41
CA LEU A 232 19.00 14.91 -0.76
C LEU A 232 18.14 15.16 0.48
N GLU A 233 18.39 14.44 1.58
CA GLU A 233 17.64 14.59 2.83
C GLU A 233 17.72 16.01 3.40
N LYS A 234 18.88 16.65 3.26
CA LYS A 234 19.13 18.06 3.64
C LYS A 234 18.38 19.09 2.78
N ARG A 235 17.86 18.73 1.60
CA ARG A 235 17.05 19.67 0.78
C ARG A 235 15.69 19.94 1.39
N LYS A 236 15.16 19.02 2.20
CA LYS A 236 13.90 19.24 2.92
C LYS A 236 14.08 20.29 4.01
N THR A 237 13.23 21.30 4.03
CA THR A 237 13.15 22.33 5.09
C THR A 237 12.03 22.06 6.09
N GLY A 238 11.28 20.96 5.92
CA GLY A 238 10.13 20.55 6.72
C GLY A 238 9.88 19.04 6.64
N ILE A 239 8.89 18.57 7.41
CA ILE A 239 8.40 17.18 7.33
C ILE A 239 7.68 16.97 5.99
N TYR A 240 6.74 17.88 5.69
CA TYR A 240 5.97 17.89 4.47
C TYR A 240 6.61 18.77 3.41
N ALA A 241 6.56 18.31 2.17
CA ALA A 241 6.97 19.08 1.01
C ALA A 241 5.89 20.12 0.64
N GLY A 242 6.26 21.11 -0.17
CA GLY A 242 5.33 22.12 -0.64
C GLY A 242 4.17 21.51 -1.44
N GLY A 243 2.93 21.72 -0.98
CA GLY A 243 1.71 21.24 -1.64
C GLY A 243 1.50 21.96 -2.97
N ASN A 244 1.88 21.32 -4.07
CA ASN A 244 1.66 21.82 -5.42
C ASN A 244 1.09 20.71 -6.31
N THR A 245 0.56 21.10 -7.47
CA THR A 245 -0.09 20.17 -8.42
C THR A 245 0.84 19.06 -8.90
N GLN A 246 2.12 19.35 -9.15
CA GLN A 246 3.07 18.33 -9.62
C GLN A 246 3.31 17.28 -8.53
N LEU A 247 3.54 17.73 -7.28
CA LEU A 247 3.71 16.83 -6.15
C LEU A 247 2.46 16.00 -5.87
N ARG A 248 1.26 16.62 -5.91
CA ARG A 248 -0.02 15.91 -5.74
C ARG A 248 -0.15 14.78 -6.76
N ASN A 249 0.01 15.11 -8.04
CA ASN A 249 -0.10 14.12 -9.11
C ASN A 249 0.98 13.04 -8.98
N GLY A 250 2.17 13.42 -8.53
CA GLY A 250 3.26 12.48 -8.28
C GLY A 250 2.93 11.50 -7.16
N PHE A 251 2.37 11.98 -6.05
CA PHE A 251 1.93 11.14 -4.95
C PHE A 251 0.81 10.17 -5.37
N GLU A 252 -0.15 10.62 -6.16
CA GLU A 252 -1.21 9.75 -6.69
C GLU A 252 -0.64 8.62 -7.54
N GLN A 253 0.25 8.95 -8.48
CA GLN A 253 0.90 7.97 -9.34
C GLN A 253 1.74 6.98 -8.53
N GLN A 254 2.54 7.47 -7.58
CA GLN A 254 3.36 6.63 -6.71
C GLN A 254 2.51 5.67 -5.88
N LEU A 255 1.41 6.15 -5.30
CA LEU A 255 0.53 5.30 -4.49
C LEU A 255 -0.08 4.17 -5.35
N PHE A 256 -0.48 4.47 -6.58
CA PHE A 256 -0.96 3.46 -7.53
C PHE A 256 0.12 2.41 -7.87
N ASP A 257 1.34 2.87 -8.18
CA ASP A 257 2.44 1.97 -8.53
C ASP A 257 2.86 1.09 -7.35
N LEU A 258 2.92 1.65 -6.14
CA LEU A 258 3.24 0.93 -4.91
C LEU A 258 2.18 -0.13 -4.60
N THR A 259 0.90 0.21 -4.73
CA THR A 259 -0.21 -0.73 -4.51
C THR A 259 -0.19 -1.87 -5.51
N ASN A 260 0.13 -1.61 -6.78
CA ASN A 260 0.30 -2.67 -7.77
C ASN A 260 1.56 -3.52 -7.54
N ALA A 261 2.68 -2.93 -7.14
CA ALA A 261 3.88 -3.66 -6.75
C ALA A 261 3.62 -4.62 -5.58
N ALA A 262 2.89 -4.14 -4.56
CA ALA A 262 2.48 -5.00 -3.45
C ALA A 262 1.56 -6.14 -3.89
N ARG A 263 0.57 -5.87 -4.74
CA ARG A 263 -0.34 -6.90 -5.28
C ARG A 263 0.40 -7.98 -6.05
N VAL A 264 1.26 -7.58 -6.99
CA VAL A 264 2.03 -8.53 -7.83
C VAL A 264 2.99 -9.36 -6.98
N ARG A 265 3.63 -8.77 -5.96
CA ARG A 265 4.44 -9.52 -4.99
C ARG A 265 3.63 -10.59 -4.23
N HIS A 266 2.34 -10.38 -4.03
CA HIS A 266 1.43 -11.36 -3.41
C HIS A 266 0.77 -12.30 -4.42
N GLY A 267 1.26 -12.33 -5.66
CA GLY A 267 0.75 -13.22 -6.71
C GLY A 267 -0.57 -12.77 -7.34
N LEU A 268 -0.98 -11.53 -7.10
CA LEU A 268 -2.24 -10.97 -7.64
C LEU A 268 -1.99 -10.18 -8.91
N SER A 269 -3.02 -10.07 -9.75
CA SER A 269 -2.98 -9.20 -10.93
C SER A 269 -2.91 -7.72 -10.53
N SER A 270 -2.13 -6.95 -11.28
CA SER A 270 -2.11 -5.48 -11.17
C SER A 270 -3.46 -4.88 -11.56
N LEU A 271 -3.89 -3.88 -10.82
CA LEU A 271 -5.10 -3.10 -11.08
C LEU A 271 -4.86 -2.11 -12.21
N LYS A 272 -5.91 -1.90 -13.03
CA LYS A 272 -5.90 -0.89 -14.09
C LYS A 272 -6.25 0.48 -13.52
N TRP A 273 -5.52 1.51 -13.93
CA TRP A 273 -5.86 2.89 -13.59
C TRP A 273 -7.25 3.25 -14.13
N GLU A 274 -8.13 3.77 -13.27
CA GLU A 274 -9.44 4.29 -13.67
C GLU A 274 -9.54 5.79 -13.37
N SER A 275 -9.44 6.60 -14.43
CA SER A 275 -9.38 8.06 -14.31
C SER A 275 -10.60 8.68 -13.63
N ASN A 276 -11.81 8.16 -13.90
CA ASN A 276 -13.02 8.70 -13.26
C ASN A 276 -13.03 8.44 -11.75
N VAL A 277 -12.51 7.29 -11.33
CA VAL A 277 -12.38 6.94 -9.91
C VAL A 277 -11.30 7.75 -9.24
N ALA A 278 -10.17 7.98 -9.91
CA ALA A 278 -9.11 8.85 -9.40
C ALA A 278 -9.60 10.30 -9.19
N ILE A 279 -10.47 10.79 -10.07
CA ILE A 279 -11.14 12.10 -9.88
C ILE A 279 -11.99 12.08 -8.60
N THR A 280 -12.81 11.05 -8.39
CA THR A 280 -13.63 10.92 -7.17
C THR A 280 -12.76 10.81 -5.91
N ALA A 281 -11.71 9.99 -5.94
CA ALA A 281 -10.75 9.86 -4.85
C ALA A 281 -10.09 11.20 -4.52
N ARG A 282 -9.68 11.97 -5.54
CA ARG A 282 -9.08 13.30 -5.33
C ARG A 282 -10.08 14.28 -4.74
N LYS A 283 -11.35 14.28 -5.19
CA LYS A 283 -12.40 15.12 -4.59
C LYS A 283 -12.57 14.83 -3.10
N HIS A 284 -12.52 13.55 -2.71
CA HIS A 284 -12.62 13.18 -1.29
C HIS A 284 -11.40 13.63 -0.47
N SER A 285 -10.18 13.44 -1.00
CA SER A 285 -8.98 13.97 -0.36
C SER A 285 -9.02 15.51 -0.24
N ILE A 286 -9.54 16.22 -1.25
CA ILE A 286 -9.76 17.68 -1.18
C ILE A 286 -10.76 18.01 -0.07
N ASP A 287 -11.90 17.34 -0.04
CA ASP A 287 -12.94 17.59 0.96
C ASP A 287 -12.41 17.38 2.39
N MET A 288 -11.70 16.27 2.65
CA MET A 288 -11.04 16.02 3.93
C MET A 288 -10.02 17.09 4.31
N ALA A 289 -9.19 17.51 3.34
CA ALA A 289 -8.13 18.49 3.56
C ALA A 289 -8.67 19.91 3.80
N GLU A 290 -9.71 20.33 3.08
CA GLU A 290 -10.31 21.67 3.20
C GLU A 290 -11.18 21.78 4.46
N ASN A 291 -11.74 20.66 4.93
CA ASN A 291 -12.69 20.64 6.03
C ASN A 291 -12.11 20.04 7.33
N ASP A 292 -10.80 19.77 7.38
CA ASP A 292 -10.05 19.22 8.52
C ASP A 292 -10.75 18.04 9.19
N TYR A 293 -11.05 17.00 8.41
CA TYR A 293 -11.62 15.75 8.93
C TYR A 293 -11.01 14.53 8.22
N PHE A 294 -11.11 13.36 8.85
CA PHE A 294 -10.61 12.11 8.30
C PHE A 294 -11.66 11.01 8.50
N SER A 295 -12.39 10.66 7.44
CA SER A 295 -13.51 9.71 7.48
C SER A 295 -13.83 9.19 6.08
N HIS A 296 -14.35 7.96 6.00
CA HIS A 296 -14.91 7.39 4.77
C HIS A 296 -16.17 8.11 4.33
N ASP A 297 -17.04 8.47 5.27
CA ASP A 297 -18.24 9.26 4.98
C ASP A 297 -17.87 10.74 4.98
N ASN A 298 -18.32 11.45 3.96
CA ASN A 298 -18.11 12.89 3.88
C ASN A 298 -19.05 13.67 4.82
N LYS A 299 -18.84 14.98 4.95
CA LYS A 299 -19.68 15.82 5.84
C LYS A 299 -21.15 15.94 5.42
N GLN A 300 -21.51 15.50 4.21
CA GLN A 300 -22.89 15.38 3.75
C GLN A 300 -23.48 13.99 3.98
N GLY A 301 -22.76 13.10 4.67
CA GLY A 301 -23.19 11.73 4.98
C GLY A 301 -23.10 10.77 3.79
N LYS A 302 -22.36 11.13 2.72
CA LYS A 302 -22.17 10.28 1.54
C LYS A 302 -21.00 9.33 1.75
N SER A 303 -21.27 8.04 1.57
CA SER A 303 -20.25 6.99 1.57
C SER A 303 -19.37 7.07 0.31
N PRO A 304 -18.24 6.32 0.26
CA PRO A 304 -17.42 6.23 -0.94
C PRO A 304 -18.22 5.78 -2.17
N PHE A 305 -19.17 4.88 -1.96
CA PHE A 305 -20.05 4.34 -3.00
C PHE A 305 -20.99 5.41 -3.56
N ASP A 306 -21.57 6.23 -2.69
CA ASP A 306 -22.44 7.34 -3.09
C ASP A 306 -21.65 8.37 -3.91
N ARG A 307 -20.44 8.72 -3.44
CA ARG A 307 -19.55 9.64 -4.18
C ARG A 307 -19.19 9.12 -5.56
N MET A 308 -18.86 7.83 -5.67
CA MET A 308 -18.57 7.20 -6.96
C MET A 308 -19.80 7.14 -7.87
N ALA A 309 -20.97 6.80 -7.33
CA ALA A 309 -22.21 6.76 -8.09
C ALA A 309 -22.63 8.14 -8.61
N ASP A 310 -22.50 9.18 -7.78
CA ASP A 310 -22.78 10.57 -8.13
C ASP A 310 -21.85 11.08 -9.26
N ASP A 311 -20.60 10.64 -9.26
CA ASP A 311 -19.63 10.92 -10.32
C ASP A 311 -19.81 10.03 -11.57
N GLY A 312 -20.84 9.17 -11.59
CA GLY A 312 -21.18 8.31 -12.72
C GLY A 312 -20.28 7.08 -12.87
N VAL A 313 -19.51 6.73 -11.84
CA VAL A 313 -18.69 5.51 -11.82
C VAL A 313 -19.61 4.29 -11.68
N LYS A 314 -19.44 3.33 -12.58
CA LYS A 314 -20.16 2.05 -12.55
C LYS A 314 -19.26 0.96 -11.99
N PHE A 315 -19.78 0.21 -11.02
CA PHE A 315 -19.09 -0.89 -10.38
C PHE A 315 -20.09 -1.93 -9.86
N ARG A 316 -19.63 -3.17 -9.68
CA ARG A 316 -20.36 -4.26 -9.03
C ARG A 316 -20.04 -4.35 -7.54
N GLY A 317 -18.82 -3.94 -7.17
CA GLY A 317 -18.34 -3.79 -5.81
C GLY A 317 -17.20 -2.79 -5.79
N ALA A 318 -16.91 -2.21 -4.64
CA ALA A 318 -15.81 -1.26 -4.48
C ALA A 318 -15.27 -1.27 -3.05
N GLY A 319 -14.11 -0.64 -2.86
CA GLY A 319 -13.51 -0.42 -1.54
C GLY A 319 -12.78 0.90 -1.50
N GLU A 320 -12.57 1.44 -0.30
CA GLU A 320 -11.80 2.67 -0.08
C GLU A 320 -10.76 2.44 1.01
N ASN A 321 -9.53 2.90 0.76
CA ASN A 321 -8.52 3.11 1.80
C ASN A 321 -8.23 4.60 1.94
N LEU A 322 -7.99 5.04 3.18
CA LEU A 322 -7.61 6.41 3.48
C LEU A 322 -6.30 6.44 4.28
N ALA A 323 -5.45 7.42 4.00
CA ALA A 323 -4.29 7.73 4.85
C ALA A 323 -4.14 9.25 5.02
N TYR A 324 -3.55 9.68 6.13
CA TYR A 324 -3.37 11.09 6.45
C TYR A 324 -2.08 11.33 7.24
N GLY A 325 -1.33 12.35 6.83
CA GLY A 325 -0.15 12.85 7.55
C GLY A 325 1.14 12.08 7.28
N GLN A 326 1.15 11.07 6.41
CA GLN A 326 2.38 10.42 5.96
C GLN A 326 3.11 11.30 4.96
N SER A 327 4.42 11.50 5.12
CA SER A 327 5.13 12.54 4.35
C SER A 327 5.33 12.23 2.85
N SER A 328 5.07 11.00 2.42
CA SER A 328 5.11 10.57 1.02
C SER A 328 4.24 9.32 0.79
N SER A 329 3.97 8.99 -0.48
CA SER A 329 3.18 7.82 -0.85
C SER A 329 3.82 6.50 -0.42
N ILE A 330 5.16 6.43 -0.31
CA ILE A 330 5.85 5.26 0.24
C ILE A 330 5.42 5.04 1.69
N PHE A 331 5.51 6.07 2.55
CA PHE A 331 5.07 5.96 3.95
C PHE A 331 3.57 5.71 4.08
N ALA A 332 2.75 6.30 3.22
CA ALA A 332 1.30 6.05 3.19
C ALA A 332 1.00 4.59 2.87
N HIS A 333 1.61 4.05 1.80
CA HIS A 333 1.42 2.67 1.37
C HIS A 333 1.89 1.66 2.43
N GLU A 334 3.10 1.83 2.99
CA GLU A 334 3.61 0.93 4.03
C GLU A 334 2.76 0.98 5.31
N GLY A 335 2.19 2.16 5.63
CA GLY A 335 1.22 2.31 6.73
C GLY A 335 -0.11 1.59 6.45
N LEU A 336 -0.63 1.70 5.23
CA LEU A 336 -1.84 1.00 4.80
C LEU A 336 -1.63 -0.53 4.81
N MET A 337 -0.50 -1.01 4.33
CA MET A 337 -0.15 -2.44 4.39
C MET A 337 -0.04 -2.93 5.83
N ASN A 338 0.40 -2.10 6.78
CA ASN A 338 0.44 -2.46 8.20
C ASN A 338 -0.90 -2.29 8.94
N SER A 339 -2.00 -2.01 8.23
CA SER A 339 -3.34 -1.96 8.80
C SER A 339 -4.22 -3.02 8.16
N GLU A 340 -4.66 -4.01 8.94
CA GLU A 340 -5.27 -5.23 8.40
C GLU A 340 -6.47 -4.96 7.49
N GLY A 341 -7.40 -4.08 7.89
CA GLY A 341 -8.54 -3.73 7.05
C GLY A 341 -8.17 -3.04 5.73
N HIS A 342 -7.11 -2.23 5.72
CA HIS A 342 -6.63 -1.58 4.51
C HIS A 342 -5.84 -2.54 3.61
N ARG A 343 -5.03 -3.42 4.21
CA ARG A 343 -4.34 -4.51 3.51
C ARG A 343 -5.33 -5.44 2.83
N GLU A 344 -6.41 -5.82 3.50
CA GLU A 344 -7.46 -6.65 2.91
C GLU A 344 -7.98 -6.04 1.59
N ASN A 345 -8.19 -4.72 1.54
CA ASN A 345 -8.59 -4.05 0.31
C ASN A 345 -7.50 -4.09 -0.77
N ILE A 346 -6.25 -3.78 -0.42
CA ILE A 346 -5.11 -3.80 -1.35
C ILE A 346 -4.95 -5.19 -1.99
N LEU A 347 -5.08 -6.24 -1.18
CA LEU A 347 -4.86 -7.62 -1.58
C LEU A 347 -6.14 -8.38 -1.97
N LEU A 348 -7.28 -7.68 -2.12
CA LEU A 348 -8.49 -8.34 -2.58
C LEU A 348 -8.38 -8.63 -4.07
N ASP A 349 -8.35 -9.92 -4.40
CA ASP A 349 -8.13 -10.42 -5.76
C ASP A 349 -9.20 -9.94 -6.76
N SER A 350 -10.47 -9.89 -6.32
CA SER A 350 -11.59 -9.50 -7.19
C SER A 350 -11.57 -8.07 -7.71
N TYR A 351 -10.74 -7.17 -7.14
CA TYR A 351 -10.61 -5.84 -7.70
C TYR A 351 -9.84 -5.88 -9.02
N SER A 352 -10.27 -5.04 -9.96
CA SER A 352 -9.71 -4.97 -11.32
C SER A 352 -9.21 -3.56 -11.67
N HIS A 353 -9.68 -2.53 -10.96
CA HIS A 353 -9.30 -1.14 -11.19
C HIS A 353 -9.02 -0.42 -9.88
N LEU A 354 -8.20 0.62 -9.97
CA LEU A 354 -7.85 1.52 -8.87
C LEU A 354 -7.81 2.96 -9.38
N GLY A 355 -8.30 3.88 -8.57
CA GLY A 355 -8.02 5.31 -8.70
C GLY A 355 -7.49 5.86 -7.39
N THR A 356 -6.38 6.57 -7.44
CA THR A 356 -5.77 7.23 -6.27
C THR A 356 -5.98 8.74 -6.34
N GLY A 357 -6.13 9.36 -5.18
CA GLY A 357 -6.39 10.78 -5.05
C GLY A 357 -5.68 11.38 -3.85
N VAL A 358 -5.01 12.51 -4.04
CA VAL A 358 -4.26 13.20 -2.98
C VAL A 358 -4.67 14.66 -2.89
N SER A 359 -4.68 15.20 -1.67
CA SER A 359 -4.73 16.64 -1.44
C SER A 359 -3.89 17.00 -0.22
N PHE A 360 -3.62 18.29 -0.03
CA PHE A 360 -2.89 18.81 1.12
C PHE A 360 -3.75 19.84 1.84
N ASN A 361 -3.75 19.84 3.17
CA ASN A 361 -4.37 20.93 3.92
C ASN A 361 -3.45 22.17 4.00
N GLU A 362 -3.89 23.20 4.71
CA GLU A 362 -3.12 24.44 4.90
C GLU A 362 -1.76 24.22 5.57
N LYS A 363 -1.61 23.15 6.36
CA LYS A 363 -0.37 22.75 7.02
C LYS A 363 0.51 21.84 6.16
N LEU A 364 0.14 21.68 4.88
CA LEU A 364 0.79 20.80 3.90
C LEU A 364 0.71 19.30 4.24
N GLN A 365 -0.15 18.92 5.18
CA GLN A 365 -0.35 17.52 5.53
C GLN A 365 -1.13 16.84 4.41
N PRO A 366 -0.61 15.75 3.83
CA PRO A 366 -1.28 15.06 2.77
C PRO A 366 -2.43 14.18 3.30
N TYR A 367 -3.49 14.14 2.51
CA TYR A 367 -4.61 13.22 2.60
C TYR A 367 -4.59 12.34 1.34
N TYR A 368 -4.62 11.02 1.54
CA TYR A 368 -4.59 10.02 0.50
C TYR A 368 -5.90 9.23 0.49
N THR A 369 -6.41 8.96 -0.70
CA THR A 369 -7.58 8.11 -0.94
C THR A 369 -7.23 7.10 -2.04
N GLU A 370 -7.47 5.81 -1.80
CA GLU A 370 -7.46 4.76 -2.81
C GLU A 370 -8.88 4.23 -2.98
N ASN A 371 -9.43 4.29 -4.18
CA ASN A 371 -10.73 3.70 -4.50
C ASN A 371 -10.55 2.53 -5.46
N PHE A 372 -10.93 1.34 -4.99
CA PHE A 372 -10.82 0.06 -5.70
C PHE A 372 -12.15 -0.30 -6.34
N LEU A 373 -12.15 -0.87 -7.54
CA LEU A 373 -13.38 -1.34 -8.21
C LEU A 373 -13.31 -2.81 -8.61
N LEU A 374 -14.44 -3.48 -8.41
CA LEU A 374 -14.86 -4.67 -9.13
C LEU A 374 -15.84 -4.24 -10.24
N LYS A 375 -15.54 -4.56 -11.50
CA LYS A 375 -16.38 -4.18 -12.66
C LYS A 375 -17.23 -5.32 -13.20
#